data_AF-A0A352MW63-F1
#
_entry.id   AF-A0A352MW63-F1
#
_cell.length_a   1.000
_cell.length_b   1.000
_cell.length_c   1.000
_cell.angle_alpha   90.00
_cell.angle_beta   90.00
_cell.angle_gamma   90.00
#
_symmetry.space_group_name_H-M   'P 1'
#
loop_
_entity.id
_entity.type
_entity.pdbx_description
1 polymer ?
#
loop_
_entity_poly.entity_id
_entity_poly.type
_entity_poly.pdbx_seq_one_letter_code
_entity_poly.pdbx_strand_id
1 'polypeptide(L)'
;MLEDVENNTYVYLYNKKHVLNNCSKINLSIILLNKKDGGDNMKKKKTMVIIIIILCVLLLGFISIFFVKDKKEEMIEILPEEEISDEQLRKTMISLYYENKETKKLMPEARLVELSINILIPFTSVNSVNV
;
A
#
# COMPACT_ATOMS: atom_id res chain seq x y z
N MET A 1 -0.13 -78.59 65.31
CA MET A 1 -1.43 -78.73 64.62
C MET A 1 -2.17 -77.41 64.44
N LEU A 2 -2.35 -76.58 65.48
CA LEU A 2 -3.01 -75.26 65.32
C LEU A 2 -2.11 -74.21 64.62
N GLU A 3 -0.81 -74.24 64.89
CA GLU A 3 0.17 -73.28 64.37
C GLU A 3 0.38 -73.40 62.84
N ASP A 4 0.33 -74.62 62.30
CA ASP A 4 0.42 -74.89 60.85
C ASP A 4 -0.79 -74.36 60.07
N VAL A 5 -1.98 -74.39 60.70
CA VAL A 5 -3.23 -73.89 60.10
C VAL A 5 -3.22 -72.37 60.07
N GLU A 6 -2.71 -71.72 61.12
CA GLU A 6 -2.60 -70.26 61.17
C GLU A 6 -1.64 -69.75 60.09
N ASN A 7 -0.45 -70.37 59.96
CA ASN A 7 0.55 -69.96 58.96
C ASN A 7 0.03 -70.10 57.53
N ASN A 8 -0.66 -71.20 57.21
CA ASN A 8 -1.29 -71.39 55.90
C ASN A 8 -2.41 -70.36 55.63
N THR A 9 -3.16 -70.00 56.68
CA THR A 9 -4.20 -68.96 56.60
C THR A 9 -3.58 -67.58 56.34
N TYR A 10 -2.49 -67.22 57.01
CA TYR A 10 -1.77 -65.96 56.76
C TYR A 10 -1.25 -65.89 55.32
N VAL A 11 -0.65 -66.97 54.81
CA VAL A 11 -0.16 -67.05 53.43
C VAL A 11 -1.32 -66.87 52.43
N TYR A 12 -2.47 -67.49 52.69
CA TYR A 12 -3.65 -67.34 51.84
C TYR A 12 -4.19 -65.90 51.83
N LEU A 13 -4.31 -65.27 53.00
CA LEU A 13 -4.77 -63.88 53.13
C LEU A 13 -3.81 -62.89 52.47
N TYR A 14 -2.50 -63.11 52.61
CA TYR A 14 -1.47 -62.30 51.96
C TYR A 14 -1.59 -62.35 50.43
N ASN A 15 -1.67 -63.55 49.86
CA ASN A 15 -1.82 -63.73 48.42
C ASN A 15 -3.13 -63.14 47.89
N LYS A 16 -4.25 -63.34 48.60
CA LYS A 16 -5.55 -62.77 48.22
C LYS A 16 -5.52 -61.24 48.22
N LYS A 17 -4.91 -60.62 49.23
CA LYS A 17 -4.74 -59.15 49.32
C LYS A 17 -3.85 -58.61 48.20
N HIS A 18 -2.76 -59.31 47.88
CA HIS A 18 -1.86 -58.95 46.80
C HIS A 18 -2.56 -58.99 45.42
N VAL A 19 -3.35 -60.03 45.15
CA VAL A 19 -4.14 -60.16 43.92
C VAL A 19 -5.22 -59.07 43.82
N LEU A 20 -5.94 -58.80 44.91
CA LEU A 20 -6.96 -57.73 44.94
C LEU A 20 -6.37 -56.34 44.67
N ASN A 21 -5.21 -56.04 45.25
CA ASN A 21 -4.52 -54.76 45.02
C ASN A 21 -4.08 -54.61 43.56
N ASN A 22 -3.59 -55.69 42.94
CA ASN A 22 -3.18 -55.65 41.54
C ASN A 22 -4.39 -55.55 40.61
N CYS A 23 -5.49 -56.25 40.91
CA CYS A 23 -6.73 -56.13 40.14
C CYS A 23 -7.34 -54.72 40.22
N SER A 24 -7.32 -54.08 41.40
CA SER A 24 -7.74 -52.69 41.57
C SER A 24 -6.87 -51.71 40.78
N LYS A 25 -5.55 -51.87 40.82
CA LYS A 25 -4.60 -51.07 40.03
C LYS A 25 -4.81 -51.23 38.52
N ILE A 26 -5.07 -52.45 38.06
CA ILE A 26 -5.35 -52.74 36.64
C ILE A 26 -6.67 -52.12 36.20
N ASN A 27 -7.72 -52.20 37.01
CA ASN A 27 -8.99 -51.56 36.69
C ASN A 27 -8.86 -50.03 36.64
N LEU A 28 -8.10 -49.44 37.57
CA LEU A 28 -7.85 -48.00 37.57
C LEU A 28 -7.05 -47.56 36.33
N SER A 29 -6.02 -48.31 35.94
CA SER A 29 -5.24 -47.99 34.73
C SER A 29 -6.05 -48.18 33.45
N ILE A 30 -6.90 -49.21 33.34
CA ILE A 30 -7.81 -49.39 32.19
C ILE A 30 -8.83 -48.23 32.10
N ILE A 31 -9.40 -47.79 33.23
CA ILE A 31 -10.31 -46.64 33.28
C ILE A 31 -9.60 -45.34 32.85
N LEU A 32 -8.35 -45.15 33.26
CA LEU A 32 -7.54 -43.99 32.88
C LEU A 32 -7.12 -44.01 31.41
N LEU A 33 -6.82 -45.19 30.85
CA LEU A 33 -6.51 -45.36 29.43
C LEU A 33 -7.73 -45.09 28.54
N ASN A 34 -8.93 -45.54 28.94
CA ASN A 34 -10.16 -45.33 28.17
C ASN A 34 -10.70 -43.89 28.19
N LYS A 35 -10.16 -43.02 29.06
CA LYS A 35 -10.67 -41.65 29.24
C LYS A 35 -10.00 -40.60 28.34
N LYS A 36 -8.93 -40.95 27.61
CA LYS A 36 -7.99 -39.94 27.10
C LYS A 36 -8.24 -39.39 25.68
N ASP A 37 -9.07 -40.00 24.85
CA ASP A 37 -8.99 -39.71 23.39
C ASP A 37 -10.18 -38.96 22.74
N GLY A 38 -11.17 -38.50 23.50
CA GLY A 38 -12.42 -37.97 22.90
C GLY A 38 -12.62 -36.46 22.84
N GLY A 39 -11.94 -35.65 23.67
CA GLY A 39 -12.45 -34.32 24.03
C GLY A 39 -11.60 -33.09 23.67
N ASP A 40 -10.34 -33.27 23.28
CA ASP A 40 -9.38 -32.15 23.13
C ASP A 40 -9.18 -31.74 21.65
N ASN A 41 -9.35 -32.70 20.75
CA ASN A 41 -9.07 -32.60 19.32
C ASN A 41 -10.00 -31.61 18.61
N MET A 42 -11.26 -31.50 19.07
CA MET A 42 -12.28 -30.65 18.46
C MET A 42 -12.20 -29.20 18.95
N LYS A 43 -11.69 -28.96 20.16
CA LYS A 43 -11.47 -27.60 20.70
C LYS A 43 -10.24 -26.96 20.05
N LYS A 44 -9.14 -27.71 19.89
CA LYS A 44 -7.91 -27.25 19.21
C LYS A 44 -8.14 -26.87 17.74
N LYS A 45 -8.97 -27.62 17.01
CA LYS A 45 -9.34 -27.30 15.62
C LYS A 45 -10.12 -25.98 15.50
N LYS A 46 -11.07 -25.72 16.41
CA LYS A 46 -11.86 -24.46 16.42
C LYS A 46 -10.97 -23.26 16.77
N THR A 47 -10.07 -23.40 17.74
CA THR A 47 -9.10 -22.35 18.09
C THR A 47 -8.16 -22.03 16.93
N MET A 48 -7.73 -23.04 16.16
CA MET A 48 -6.84 -22.85 15.00
C MET A 48 -7.53 -22.08 13.87
N VAL A 49 -8.81 -22.36 13.60
CA VAL A 49 -9.60 -21.60 12.60
C VAL A 49 -9.77 -20.12 13.00
N ILE A 50 -9.99 -19.82 14.28
CA ILE A 50 -10.12 -18.44 14.76
C ILE A 50 -8.81 -17.66 14.56
N ILE A 51 -7.66 -18.28 14.82
CA ILE A 51 -6.34 -17.66 14.61
C ILE A 51 -6.10 -17.34 13.13
N ILE A 52 -6.49 -18.25 12.22
CA ILE A 52 -6.38 -18.01 10.77
C ILE A 52 -7.25 -16.82 10.35
N ILE A 53 -8.49 -16.72 10.84
CA ILE A 53 -9.39 -15.62 10.50
C ILE A 53 -8.81 -14.27 10.95
N ILE A 54 -8.25 -14.20 12.16
CA ILE A 54 -7.60 -12.98 12.67
C ILE A 54 -6.41 -12.59 11.79
N LEU A 55 -5.59 -13.56 11.38
CA LEU A 55 -4.46 -13.31 10.50
C LEU A 55 -4.90 -12.81 9.11
N CYS A 56 -5.97 -13.38 8.55
CA CYS A 56 -6.55 -12.92 7.29
C CYS A 56 -7.06 -11.48 7.36
N VAL A 57 -7.70 -11.07 8.46
CA VAL A 57 -8.17 -9.69 8.65
C VAL A 57 -6.99 -8.71 8.75
N LEU A 58 -5.90 -9.09 9.44
CA LEU A 58 -4.69 -8.27 9.52
C LEU A 58 -4.03 -8.10 8.15
N LEU A 59 -3.93 -9.17 7.35
CA LEU A 59 -3.36 -9.12 6.01
C LEU A 59 -4.23 -8.26 5.07
N LEU A 60 -5.54 -8.45 5.08
CA LEU A 60 -6.47 -7.66 4.27
C LEU A 60 -6.43 -6.17 4.66
N GLY A 61 -6.38 -5.85 5.95
CA GLY A 61 -6.22 -4.47 6.43
C GLY A 61 -4.91 -3.83 5.97
N PHE A 62 -3.80 -4.57 6.02
CA PHE A 62 -2.49 -4.09 5.57
C PHE A 62 -2.46 -3.81 4.07
N ILE A 63 -3.01 -4.72 3.26
CA ILE A 63 -3.14 -4.57 1.81
C ILE A 63 -4.04 -3.37 1.46
N SER A 64 -5.14 -3.19 2.19
CA SER A 64 -6.08 -2.08 1.97
C SER A 64 -5.41 -0.71 2.15
N ILE A 65 -4.58 -0.55 3.18
CA ILE A 65 -3.85 0.70 3.45
C ILE A 65 -2.78 0.95 2.37
N PHE A 66 -2.11 -0.10 1.90
CA PHE A 66 -1.11 0.00 0.84
C PHE A 66 -1.76 0.38 -0.51
N PHE A 67 -2.88 -0.25 -0.85
CA PHE A 67 -3.60 -0.03 -2.10
C PHE A 67 -4.28 1.35 -2.16
N VAL A 68 -4.69 1.92 -1.02
CA VAL A 68 -5.22 3.29 -0.94
C VAL A 68 -4.10 4.33 -1.14
N LYS A 69 -2.85 4.04 -0.73
CA LYS A 69 -1.70 4.93 -0.96
C LYS A 69 -1.23 4.99 -2.41
N ASP A 70 -1.58 3.99 -3.22
CA ASP A 70 -1.27 3.95 -4.66
C ASP A 70 -2.28 4.73 -5.52
N LYS A 71 -3.37 5.23 -4.92
CA LYS A 71 -4.15 6.33 -5.50
C LYS A 71 -3.43 7.65 -5.29
N LYS A 72 -2.19 7.73 -5.79
CA LYS A 72 -1.53 9.02 -5.96
C LYS A 72 -2.24 9.70 -7.10
N GLU A 73 -3.03 10.70 -6.73
CA GLU A 73 -3.43 11.80 -7.60
C GLU A 73 -2.33 12.03 -8.63
N GLU A 74 -2.69 11.97 -9.91
CA GLU A 74 -1.79 12.36 -10.99
C GLU A 74 -1.31 13.77 -10.66
N MET A 75 -0.11 13.86 -10.09
CA MET A 75 0.54 15.11 -9.78
C MET A 75 0.90 15.70 -11.14
N ILE A 76 0.02 16.57 -11.64
CA ILE A 76 0.28 17.38 -12.82
C ILE A 76 1.43 18.30 -12.40
N GLU A 77 2.67 17.91 -12.73
CA GLU A 77 3.82 18.80 -12.61
C GLU A 77 3.58 19.99 -13.52
N ILE A 78 3.29 21.13 -12.91
CA ILE A 78 3.22 22.41 -13.62
C ILE A 78 4.66 22.76 -13.96
N LEU A 79 5.11 22.39 -15.16
CA LEU A 79 6.41 22.84 -15.66
C LEU A 79 6.42 24.37 -15.73
N PRO A 80 7.48 25.03 -15.27
CA PRO A 80 7.61 26.47 -15.44
C PRO A 80 7.60 26.80 -16.94
N GLU A 81 6.88 27.86 -17.31
CA GLU A 81 6.95 28.42 -18.65
C GLU A 81 8.39 28.87 -18.91
N GLU A 82 8.99 28.41 -20.01
CA GLU A 82 10.35 28.83 -20.37
C GLU A 82 10.37 30.36 -20.52
N GLU A 83 11.24 31.02 -19.76
CA GLU A 83 11.47 32.45 -19.95
C GLU A 83 11.96 32.69 -21.37
N ILE A 84 11.16 33.41 -22.17
CA ILE A 84 11.61 33.91 -23.47
C ILE A 84 12.91 34.69 -23.26
N SER A 85 13.94 34.36 -24.04
CA SER A 85 15.22 35.08 -23.96
C SER A 85 14.98 36.57 -24.26
N ASP A 86 15.72 37.47 -23.60
CA ASP A 86 15.68 38.92 -23.84
C ASP A 86 15.85 39.30 -25.33
N GLU A 87 16.48 38.43 -26.12
CA GLU A 87 16.65 38.57 -27.57
C GLU A 87 15.37 38.26 -28.36
N GLN A 88 14.52 37.37 -27.85
CA GLN A 88 13.21 37.05 -28.44
C GLN A 88 12.19 38.16 -28.11
N LEU A 89 12.30 38.79 -26.93
CA LEU A 89 11.46 39.93 -26.53
C LEU A 89 11.60 41.14 -27.48
N ARG A 90 12.77 41.28 -28.11
CA ARG A 90 13.08 42.38 -29.05
C ARG A 90 12.70 42.09 -30.51
N LYS A 91 11.95 41.03 -30.80
CA LYS A 91 11.46 40.73 -32.15
C LYS A 91 9.98 41.02 -32.21
N THR A 92 9.55 41.88 -33.12
CA THR A 92 8.14 42.22 -33.33
C THR A 92 7.77 41.99 -34.79
N MET A 93 6.61 41.36 -35.00
CA MET A 93 6.02 41.21 -36.32
C MET A 93 5.28 42.50 -36.69
N ILE A 94 5.68 43.14 -37.78
CA ILE A 94 5.03 44.34 -38.31
C ILE A 94 4.36 43.97 -39.63
N SER A 95 3.09 44.34 -39.78
CA SER A 95 2.36 44.24 -41.05
C SER A 95 2.31 45.62 -41.70
N LEU A 96 3.00 45.78 -42.83
CA LEU A 96 2.98 46.99 -43.64
C LEU A 96 1.90 46.87 -44.71
N TYR A 97 1.09 47.92 -44.87
CA TYR A 97 0.12 48.01 -45.96
C TYR A 97 0.58 49.08 -46.94
N TYR A 98 0.72 48.73 -48.22
CA TYR A 98 1.06 49.69 -49.26
C TYR A 98 0.09 49.58 -50.45
N GLU A 99 -0.13 50.71 -51.12
CA GLU A 99 -0.96 50.77 -52.30
C GLU A 99 -0.19 50.19 -53.49
N ASN A 100 -0.73 49.14 -54.11
CA ASN A 100 -0.19 48.61 -55.35
C ASN A 100 -0.42 49.62 -56.48
N LYS A 101 0.66 50.03 -57.16
CA LYS A 101 0.62 51.10 -58.18
C LYS A 101 -0.26 50.77 -59.39
N GLU A 102 -0.45 49.49 -59.69
CA GLU A 102 -1.19 49.00 -60.86
C GLU A 102 -2.65 48.73 -60.52
N THR A 103 -2.92 48.12 -59.37
CA THR A 103 -4.28 47.69 -59.00
C THR A 103 -4.99 48.65 -58.07
N LYS A 104 -4.29 49.66 -57.53
CA LYS A 104 -4.81 50.65 -56.58
C LYS A 104 -5.38 50.04 -55.29
N LYS A 105 -5.04 48.78 -55.00
CA LYS A 105 -5.45 48.05 -53.80
C LYS A 105 -4.36 48.09 -52.75
N LEU A 106 -4.77 48.13 -51.49
CA LEU A 106 -3.88 47.95 -50.35
C LEU A 106 -3.42 46.50 -50.27
N MET A 107 -2.12 46.29 -50.33
CA MET A 107 -1.48 44.98 -50.20
C MET A 107 -0.75 44.89 -48.86
N PRO A 108 -0.98 43.82 -48.06
CA PRO A 108 -0.23 43.58 -46.84
C PRO A 108 1.10 42.87 -47.12
N GLU A 109 2.15 43.26 -46.41
CA GLU A 109 3.43 42.53 -46.30
C GLU A 109 3.85 42.46 -44.84
N ALA A 110 4.01 41.24 -44.32
CA ALA A 110 4.45 41.00 -42.95
C ALA A 110 5.97 40.75 -42.94
N ARG A 111 6.69 41.47 -42.08
CA ARG A 111 8.12 41.24 -41.83
C ARG A 111 8.40 41.15 -40.33
N LEU A 112 9.28 40.25 -39.95
CA LEU A 112 9.80 40.15 -38.60
C LEU A 112 10.96 41.14 -38.46
N VAL A 113 10.82 42.12 -37.57
CA VAL A 113 11.80 43.19 -37.39
C VAL A 113 12.33 43.14 -35.96
N GLU A 114 13.65 43.29 -35.84
CA GLU A 114 14.32 43.46 -34.56
C GLU A 114 14.20 44.93 -34.12
N LEU A 115 13.60 45.16 -32.94
CA LEU A 115 13.41 46.48 -32.37
C LEU A 115 14.74 47.03 -31.86
N SER A 116 15.46 47.75 -32.72
CA SER A 116 16.52 48.65 -32.26
C SER A 116 15.88 49.91 -31.68
N ILE A 117 16.40 50.40 -30.54
CA ILE A 117 15.89 51.58 -29.82
C ILE A 117 15.69 52.79 -30.75
N ASN A 118 16.46 52.87 -31.83
CA ASN A 118 16.42 53.90 -32.86
C ASN A 118 15.12 53.96 -33.68
N ILE A 119 14.33 52.88 -33.78
CA ILE A 119 13.05 52.85 -34.55
C ILE A 119 11.89 53.45 -33.74
N LEU A 120 12.03 53.60 -32.42
CA LEU A 120 11.04 54.26 -31.56
C LEU A 120 11.19 55.79 -31.57
N ILE A 121 12.34 56.30 -32.00
CA ILE A 121 12.69 57.73 -32.03
C ILE A 121 12.41 58.47 -33.38
N PRO A 122 11.73 57.95 -34.41
CA PRO A 122 11.47 58.76 -35.61
C PRO A 122 10.33 59.75 -35.42
N PHE A 123 9.56 59.65 -34.33
CA PHE A 123 8.39 60.50 -34.07
C PHE A 123 8.66 61.69 -33.15
N THR A 124 9.83 61.75 -32.49
CA THR A 124 10.16 62.82 -31.55
C THR A 124 11.06 63.91 -32.13
N SER A 125 11.77 63.66 -33.24
CA SER A 125 12.73 64.62 -33.81
C SER A 125 12.19 65.50 -34.95
N VAL A 126 10.92 65.32 -35.38
CA VAL A 126 10.37 66.04 -36.55
C VAL A 126 9.57 67.30 -36.18
N ASN A 127 9.29 67.55 -34.89
CA ASN A 127 8.50 68.71 -34.44
C ASN A 127 9.29 69.84 -33.76
N SER A 128 10.60 69.93 -34.01
CA SER A 128 11.41 71.07 -33.57
C SER A 128 12.17 71.71 -34.73
N VAL A 129 11.46 72.10 -35.79
CA VAL A 129 11.96 73.04 -36.81
C VAL A 129 10.84 74.01 -37.17
N ASN A 130 10.98 75.26 -36.69
CA ASN A 130 10.35 76.51 -37.13
C ASN A 130 8.85 76.53 -37.45
N VAL A 131 8.05 77.14 -36.55
CA VAL A 131 7.35 78.43 -36.76
C VAL A 131 7.28 79.17 -35.44
#